data_AF-D9SRW1-F1
#
_entry.id   AF-D9SRW1-F1
#
_cell.length_a   1.000
_cell.length_b   1.000
_cell.length_c   1.000
_cell.angle_alpha   90.00
_cell.angle_beta   90.00
_cell.angle_gamma   90.00
#
_symmetry.space_group_name_H-M   'P 1'
#
loop_
_entity.id
_entity.type
_entity.pdbx_description
1 polymer ?
#
loop_
_entity_poly.entity_id
_entity_poly.type
_entity_poly.pdbx_seq_one_letter_code
_entity_poly.pdbx_strand_id
1 'polypeptide(L)'
;MSLINLDLSNSITTNYPIPNNLLENKTDTIEVTNKLNNTDQVVFSIDYSNNEVSAILNKIKTSFDDQKSVNKDPSLIEYTTSYSELLKNINSNTNFDDSTKAKLTTILDSSYDSSATKKAQEITHEAANFFNAAYRAKQIYDKEKAPLGVQGINLYNEEDAQKTITNMLLGAKTFYKNNTVADEEQLETFLQNSFSETTSIEKLGYKDFKLLQNSLDILHNEKSYEANSIAEHNVVRETLSTKAIEYLKDQDASSILTDTFERASLQNNRYHKRIEIYGKIRYEYEKLLENLGLDRANKEAMLEELKKKRQNMIEEYNKEMEKLKRDSHKLYLLNNMLGKNDVKYDPMETLTKNHDEQLKLNEKQQNELQENLTTMKEYIKETAEKYEKFMKNPAETIDAYFE
;
A
#
# COMPACT_ATOMS: atom_id res chain seq x y z
N MET A 1 -34.13 12.28 43.11
CA MET A 1 -33.67 10.88 43.26
C MET A 1 -34.12 10.12 42.03
N SER A 2 -33.19 9.65 41.21
CA SER A 2 -33.47 8.77 40.08
C SER A 2 -32.58 7.54 40.23
N LEU A 3 -33.19 6.36 40.23
CA LEU A 3 -32.52 5.06 40.27
C LEU A 3 -31.92 4.74 38.89
N ILE A 4 -30.68 4.25 38.86
CA ILE A 4 -30.03 3.68 37.67
C ILE A 4 -29.86 2.18 37.91
N ASN A 5 -30.42 1.36 37.02
CA ASN A 5 -30.12 -0.07 36.93
C ASN A 5 -28.78 -0.24 36.22
N LEU A 6 -27.87 -0.98 36.84
CA LEU A 6 -26.58 -1.36 36.28
C LEU A 6 -26.73 -2.68 35.51
N ASP A 7 -26.50 -2.64 34.20
CA ASP A 7 -26.21 -3.84 33.42
C ASP A 7 -24.70 -3.90 33.14
N LEU A 8 -24.17 -5.11 33.09
CA LEU A 8 -22.73 -5.43 33.08
C LEU A 8 -22.08 -5.10 31.73
N SER A 9 -21.81 -3.81 31.52
CA SER A 9 -20.79 -3.27 30.62
C SER A 9 -20.34 -1.94 31.23
N ASN A 10 -19.06 -1.80 31.57
CA ASN A 10 -18.52 -0.70 32.40
C ASN A 10 -18.52 0.68 31.69
N SER A 11 -19.71 1.20 31.43
CA SER A 11 -20.00 2.54 30.94
C SER A 11 -21.00 3.19 31.88
N ILE A 12 -20.63 4.27 32.56
CA ILE A 12 -21.58 5.08 33.33
C ILE A 12 -22.26 6.05 32.36
N THR A 13 -23.54 5.82 32.08
CA THR A 13 -24.38 6.70 31.27
C THR A 13 -25.11 7.69 32.19
N THR A 14 -24.77 8.98 32.13
CA THR A 14 -25.51 10.00 32.88
C THR A 14 -26.46 10.77 31.96
N ASN A 15 -27.76 10.72 32.25
CA ASN A 15 -28.77 11.58 31.65
C ASN A 15 -29.05 12.77 32.59
N TYR A 16 -28.80 14.00 32.14
CA TYR A 16 -29.15 15.20 32.89
C TYR A 16 -30.21 16.03 32.15
N PRO A 17 -31.31 16.41 32.81
CA PRO A 17 -32.24 17.40 32.26
C PRO A 17 -31.59 18.80 32.32
N ILE A 18 -31.35 19.39 31.14
CA ILE A 18 -30.98 20.81 31.01
C ILE A 18 -32.26 21.65 31.13
N PRO A 19 -32.31 22.72 31.94
CA PRO A 19 -33.43 23.66 31.93
C PRO A 19 -33.44 24.42 30.59
N ASN A 20 -34.50 24.18 29.81
CA ASN A 20 -34.95 24.89 28.60
C ASN A 20 -34.11 26.09 28.13
N ASN A 21 -33.15 25.81 27.26
CA ASN A 21 -32.84 26.50 26.00
C ASN A 21 -31.35 26.31 25.69
N LEU A 22 -31.03 25.23 24.97
CA LEU A 22 -29.86 24.99 24.11
C LEU A 22 -29.40 23.53 24.21
N LEU A 23 -29.51 22.85 23.07
CA LEU A 23 -28.82 21.62 22.66
C LEU A 23 -29.24 20.30 23.34
N GLU A 24 -29.33 19.29 22.48
CA GLU A 24 -29.80 17.92 22.70
C GLU A 24 -29.17 17.25 23.93
N ASN A 25 -29.90 16.30 24.53
CA ASN A 25 -29.41 15.42 25.60
C ASN A 25 -28.03 14.84 25.22
N LYS A 26 -26.96 15.37 25.80
CA LYS A 26 -25.61 14.82 25.62
C LYS A 26 -25.44 13.63 26.55
N THR A 27 -25.16 12.48 25.95
CA THR A 27 -24.72 11.27 26.65
C THR A 27 -23.20 11.28 26.69
N ASP A 28 -22.60 11.44 27.86
CA ASP A 28 -21.16 11.21 28.03
C ASP A 28 -20.97 9.81 28.64
N THR A 29 -19.90 9.14 28.20
CA THR A 29 -19.50 7.82 28.69
C THR A 29 -18.12 7.94 29.29
N ILE A 30 -17.99 7.71 30.60
CA ILE A 30 -16.71 7.72 31.30
C ILE A 30 -16.30 6.26 31.53
N GLU A 31 -15.19 5.82 30.94
CA GLU A 31 -14.56 4.53 31.27
C GLU A 31 -13.80 4.66 32.59
N VAL A 32 -14.22 3.89 33.60
CA VAL A 32 -13.54 3.83 34.90
C VAL A 32 -12.70 2.55 34.91
N THR A 33 -11.37 2.70 34.94
CA THR A 33 -10.40 1.58 34.88
C THR A 33 -10.25 0.81 36.20
N ASN A 34 -10.83 1.28 37.30
CA ASN A 34 -10.81 0.56 38.57
C ASN A 34 -12.09 -0.26 38.77
N LYS A 35 -11.93 -1.55 39.13
CA LYS A 35 -13.01 -2.42 39.61
C LYS A 35 -13.63 -1.80 40.87
N LEU A 36 -14.64 -0.96 40.71
CA LEU A 36 -15.50 -0.51 41.80
C LEU A 36 -16.35 -1.70 42.26
N ASN A 37 -16.46 -1.91 43.57
CA ASN A 37 -17.41 -2.89 44.10
C ASN A 37 -18.84 -2.32 43.92
N ASN A 38 -19.85 -3.19 43.79
CA ASN A 38 -21.26 -2.82 43.58
C ASN A 38 -21.87 -1.90 44.68
N THR A 39 -21.13 -1.58 45.73
CA THR A 39 -21.52 -0.72 46.84
C THR A 39 -20.80 0.64 46.87
N ASP A 40 -19.80 0.84 46.02
CA ASP A 40 -19.05 2.10 45.97
C ASP A 40 -19.83 3.13 45.14
N GLN A 41 -20.53 4.03 45.82
CA GLN A 41 -21.12 5.21 45.19
C GLN A 41 -20.07 6.31 45.09
N VAL A 42 -19.63 6.63 43.88
CA VAL A 42 -18.91 7.89 43.63
C VAL A 42 -19.93 8.95 43.22
N VAL A 43 -20.30 9.81 44.16
CA VAL A 43 -21.16 10.97 43.89
C VAL A 43 -20.33 12.06 43.24
N PHE A 44 -20.31 12.10 41.90
CA PHE A 44 -19.78 13.23 41.15
C PHE A 44 -20.90 14.24 40.90
N SER A 45 -20.93 15.34 41.66
CA SER A 45 -21.68 16.53 41.27
C SER A 45 -20.71 17.65 40.90
N ILE A 46 -20.55 17.90 39.61
CA ILE A 46 -20.01 19.17 39.10
C ILE A 46 -21.22 20.00 38.71
N ASP A 47 -21.23 21.30 39.03
CA ASP A 47 -22.28 22.19 38.59
C ASP A 47 -22.05 22.57 37.12
N TYR A 48 -22.67 21.81 36.21
CA TYR A 48 -22.64 22.07 34.77
C TYR A 48 -23.44 23.31 34.35
N SER A 49 -24.19 23.94 35.25
CA SER A 49 -24.91 25.19 34.96
C SER A 49 -24.01 26.43 34.95
N ASN A 50 -22.78 26.30 35.45
CA ASN A 50 -21.76 27.34 35.35
C ASN A 50 -21.12 27.34 33.94
N ASN A 51 -21.35 28.42 33.19
CA ASN A 51 -20.83 28.59 31.83
C ASN A 51 -19.31 28.44 31.73
N GLU A 52 -18.55 28.81 32.77
CA GLU A 52 -17.09 28.69 32.78
C GLU A 52 -16.63 27.23 32.98
N VAL A 53 -17.32 26.49 33.84
CA VAL A 53 -17.09 25.04 34.03
C VAL A 53 -17.37 24.30 32.74
N SER A 54 -18.52 24.56 32.11
CA SER A 54 -18.90 23.96 30.83
C SER A 54 -17.93 24.32 29.70
N ALA A 55 -17.42 25.56 29.65
CA ALA A 55 -16.42 25.97 28.68
C ALA A 55 -15.09 25.21 28.85
N ILE A 56 -14.63 25.00 30.09
CA ILE A 56 -13.39 24.24 30.35
C ILE A 56 -13.56 22.76 30.01
N LEU A 57 -14.68 22.15 30.41
CA LEU A 57 -14.98 20.76 30.06
C LEU A 57 -15.04 20.56 28.54
N ASN A 58 -15.63 21.50 27.81
CA ASN A 58 -15.61 21.46 26.36
C ASN A 58 -14.19 21.59 25.79
N LYS A 59 -13.34 22.45 26.37
CA LYS A 59 -11.93 22.57 25.95
C LYS A 59 -11.13 21.29 26.21
N ILE A 60 -11.31 20.65 27.37
CA ILE A 60 -10.69 19.35 27.68
C ILE A 60 -11.09 18.33 26.62
N LYS A 61 -12.41 18.23 26.36
CA LYS A 61 -12.96 17.31 25.36
C LYS A 61 -12.38 17.55 23.97
N THR A 62 -12.39 18.79 23.49
CA THR A 62 -11.85 19.12 22.15
C THR A 62 -10.34 18.93 22.05
N SER A 63 -9.61 19.03 23.17
CA SER A 63 -8.15 18.89 23.17
C SER A 63 -7.70 17.43 23.22
N PHE A 64 -8.45 16.54 23.88
CA PHE A 64 -7.98 15.19 24.16
C PHE A 64 -8.96 14.07 23.78
N ASP A 65 -10.26 14.29 23.88
CA ASP A 65 -11.29 13.24 23.69
C ASP A 65 -11.80 13.19 22.25
N ASP A 66 -12.00 14.35 21.62
CA ASP A 66 -12.57 14.51 20.26
C ASP A 66 -11.50 14.69 19.17
N GLN A 67 -10.20 14.61 19.49
CA GLN A 67 -9.14 14.68 18.47
C GLN A 67 -9.28 13.51 17.47
N LYS A 68 -9.99 13.77 16.37
CA LYS A 68 -9.88 12.98 15.15
C LYS A 68 -8.54 13.31 14.53
N SER A 69 -7.69 12.29 14.34
CA SER A 69 -6.43 12.29 13.58
C SER A 69 -6.25 13.57 12.74
N VAL A 70 -5.70 14.62 13.36
CA VAL A 70 -5.41 15.86 12.64
C VAL A 70 -4.18 15.54 11.79
N ASN A 71 -4.20 15.93 10.51
CA ASN A 71 -3.12 15.72 9.53
C ASN A 71 -1.76 16.40 9.87
N LYS A 72 -1.60 16.88 11.11
CA LYS A 72 -0.35 17.33 11.69
C LYS A 72 -0.16 16.49 12.93
N ASP A 73 0.92 15.71 12.99
CA ASP A 73 1.35 15.07 14.22
C ASP A 73 2.02 16.14 15.10
N PRO A 74 1.31 16.72 16.10
CA PRO A 74 1.95 17.66 17.01
C PRO A 74 3.09 16.95 17.74
N SER A 75 4.17 17.69 18.00
CA SER A 75 5.27 17.18 18.81
C SER A 75 4.79 16.80 20.23
N LEU A 76 5.55 15.97 20.95
CA LEU A 76 5.22 15.58 22.32
C LEU A 76 5.05 16.81 23.23
N ILE A 77 5.88 17.85 23.02
CA ILE A 77 5.81 19.12 23.73
C ILE A 77 4.50 19.83 23.43
N GLU A 78 4.17 20.08 22.15
CA GLU A 78 2.93 20.76 21.75
C GLU A 78 1.68 20.06 22.31
N TYR A 79 1.68 18.73 22.27
CA TYR A 79 0.62 17.91 22.84
C TYR A 79 0.47 18.10 24.35
N THR A 80 1.59 18.23 25.08
CA THR A 80 1.60 18.42 26.54
C THR A 80 1.39 19.88 26.95
N THR A 81 1.77 20.86 26.14
CA THR A 81 1.52 22.29 26.40
C THR A 81 0.02 22.56 26.55
N SER A 82 -0.82 21.89 25.74
CA SER A 82 -2.28 21.99 25.87
C SER A 82 -2.80 21.58 27.25
N TYR A 83 -2.18 20.56 27.87
CA TYR A 83 -2.51 20.15 29.24
C TYR A 83 -2.11 21.23 30.25
N SER A 84 -0.91 21.79 30.12
CA SER A 84 -0.41 22.86 30.99
C SER A 84 -1.31 24.09 30.96
N GLU A 85 -1.72 24.53 29.77
CA GLU A 85 -2.62 25.68 29.60
C GLU A 85 -3.98 25.46 30.27
N LEU A 86 -4.56 24.27 30.12
CA LEU A 86 -5.84 23.93 30.75
C LEU A 86 -5.71 23.82 32.27
N LEU A 87 -4.64 23.21 32.76
CA LEU A 87 -4.36 23.12 34.19
C LEU A 87 -4.17 24.51 34.82
N LYS A 88 -3.42 25.38 34.15
CA LYS A 88 -3.22 26.78 34.56
C LYS A 88 -4.55 27.51 34.60
N ASN A 89 -5.38 27.39 33.55
CA ASN A 89 -6.70 28.01 33.48
C ASN A 89 -7.63 27.54 34.62
N ILE A 90 -7.61 26.25 34.98
CA ILE A 90 -8.38 25.72 36.12
C ILE A 90 -7.88 26.34 37.43
N ASN A 91 -6.57 26.33 37.66
CA ASN A 91 -5.97 26.76 38.92
C ASN A 91 -6.07 28.27 39.14
N SER A 92 -5.89 29.06 38.08
CA SER A 92 -5.95 30.53 38.14
C SER A 92 -7.36 31.09 38.11
N ASN A 93 -8.40 30.29 37.81
CA ASN A 93 -9.77 30.79 37.82
C ASN A 93 -10.23 31.08 39.26
N THR A 94 -10.55 32.36 39.53
CA THR A 94 -10.98 32.85 40.84
C THR A 94 -12.46 32.54 41.15
N ASN A 95 -13.24 32.16 40.15
CA ASN A 95 -14.67 31.83 40.27
C ASN A 95 -14.92 30.37 40.66
N PHE A 96 -13.87 29.54 40.69
CA PHE A 96 -13.98 28.15 41.14
C PHE A 96 -13.52 28.00 42.57
N ASP A 97 -14.31 27.29 43.36
CA ASP A 97 -13.88 26.78 44.66
C ASP A 97 -12.87 25.63 44.49
N ASP A 98 -12.17 25.31 45.58
CA ASP A 98 -11.13 24.27 45.56
C ASP A 98 -11.69 22.90 45.16
N SER A 99 -12.94 22.61 45.53
CA SER A 99 -13.65 21.38 45.17
C SER A 99 -13.89 21.28 43.65
N THR A 100 -14.33 22.37 43.01
CA THR A 100 -14.52 22.41 41.55
C THR A 100 -13.19 22.31 40.82
N LYS A 101 -12.15 23.00 41.29
CA LYS A 101 -10.78 22.89 40.73
C LYS A 101 -10.27 21.46 40.80
N ALA A 102 -10.42 20.79 41.93
CA ALA A 102 -10.00 19.41 42.11
C ALA A 102 -10.73 18.45 41.14
N LYS A 103 -12.05 18.63 40.98
CA LYS A 103 -12.85 17.82 40.06
C LYS A 103 -12.48 18.06 38.59
N LEU A 104 -12.34 19.32 38.16
CA LEU A 104 -11.91 19.67 36.80
C LEU A 104 -10.51 19.13 36.49
N THR A 105 -9.59 19.21 37.45
CA THR A 105 -8.24 18.66 37.32
C THR A 105 -8.28 17.14 37.19
N THR A 106 -9.15 16.45 37.92
CA THR A 106 -9.31 14.98 37.82
C THR A 106 -9.81 14.56 36.43
N ILE A 107 -10.76 15.32 35.86
CA ILE A 107 -11.25 15.09 34.50
C ILE A 107 -10.14 15.35 33.48
N LEU A 108 -9.45 16.48 33.58
CA LEU A 108 -8.32 16.82 32.72
C LEU A 108 -7.23 15.72 32.75
N ASP A 109 -6.87 15.23 33.95
CA ASP A 109 -5.90 14.15 34.13
C ASP A 109 -6.34 12.87 33.42
N SER A 110 -7.61 12.49 33.58
CA SER A 110 -8.14 11.25 33.00
C SER A 110 -8.21 11.32 31.47
N SER A 111 -8.68 12.45 30.92
CA SER A 111 -8.71 12.70 29.48
C SER A 111 -7.31 12.71 28.88
N TYR A 112 -6.34 13.36 29.54
CA TYR A 112 -4.95 13.36 29.09
C TYR A 112 -4.34 11.95 29.09
N ASP A 113 -4.53 11.16 30.14
CA ASP A 113 -3.92 9.81 30.22
C ASP A 113 -4.44 8.87 29.13
N SER A 114 -5.75 8.91 28.86
CA SER A 114 -6.36 8.16 27.77
C SER A 114 -5.82 8.61 26.41
N SER A 115 -5.75 9.92 26.19
CA SER A 115 -5.27 10.49 24.93
C SER A 115 -3.75 10.27 24.74
N ALA A 116 -2.95 10.29 25.81
CA ALA A 116 -1.52 10.02 25.77
C ALA A 116 -1.21 8.58 25.35
N THR A 117 -2.03 7.63 25.79
CA THR A 117 -1.92 6.22 25.37
C THR A 117 -2.20 6.06 23.87
N LYS A 118 -3.22 6.75 23.36
CA LYS A 118 -3.56 6.77 21.92
C LYS A 118 -2.46 7.43 21.10
N LYS A 119 -1.97 8.59 21.53
CA LYS A 119 -0.88 9.30 20.85
C LYS A 119 0.40 8.48 20.80
N ALA A 120 0.75 7.81 21.90
CA ALA A 120 1.88 6.88 21.92
C ALA A 120 1.68 5.74 20.91
N GLN A 121 0.47 5.16 20.83
CA GLN A 121 0.13 4.12 19.87
C GLN A 121 0.33 4.60 18.42
N GLU A 122 -0.18 5.80 18.08
CA GLU A 122 -0.02 6.40 16.75
C GLU A 122 1.46 6.53 16.36
N ILE A 123 2.26 7.15 17.23
CA ILE A 123 3.70 7.34 16.99
C ILE A 123 4.42 5.99 16.82
N THR A 124 4.11 5.01 17.67
CA THR A 124 4.74 3.68 17.54
C THR A 124 4.33 2.93 16.30
N HIS A 125 3.07 3.06 15.87
CA HIS A 125 2.58 2.40 14.68
C HIS A 125 3.28 2.93 13.43
N GLU A 126 3.48 4.25 13.36
CA GLU A 126 4.23 4.89 12.29
C GLU A 126 5.69 4.40 12.25
N ALA A 127 6.38 4.41 13.39
CA ALA A 127 7.75 3.90 13.47
C ALA A 127 7.82 2.42 13.05
N ALA A 128 6.88 1.60 13.51
CA ALA A 128 6.83 0.18 13.15
C ALA A 128 6.57 -0.07 11.66
N ASN A 129 5.79 0.79 11.00
CA ASN A 129 5.60 0.71 9.55
C ASN A 129 6.92 0.87 8.80
N PHE A 130 7.82 1.72 9.28
CA PHE A 130 9.16 1.84 8.73
C PHE A 130 10.08 0.66 9.13
N PHE A 131 10.25 0.41 10.42
CA PHE A 131 11.22 -0.58 10.91
C PHE A 131 10.89 -2.02 10.53
N ASN A 132 9.60 -2.36 10.43
CA ASN A 132 9.15 -3.72 10.18
C ASN A 132 8.56 -3.93 8.78
N ALA A 133 8.66 -2.95 7.86
CA ALA A 133 8.09 -3.05 6.52
C ALA A 133 8.55 -4.31 5.77
N ALA A 134 9.87 -4.53 5.65
CA ALA A 134 10.42 -5.71 4.99
C ALA A 134 10.04 -7.02 5.69
N TYR A 135 9.96 -7.03 7.03
CA TYR A 135 9.54 -8.20 7.80
C TYR A 135 8.08 -8.57 7.54
N ARG A 136 7.17 -7.58 7.58
CA ARG A 136 5.75 -7.78 7.26
C ARG A 136 5.58 -8.21 5.80
N ALA A 137 6.33 -7.62 4.88
CA ALA A 137 6.35 -8.03 3.48
C ALA A 137 6.78 -9.49 3.33
N LYS A 138 7.88 -9.91 3.97
CA LYS A 138 8.32 -11.31 4.00
C LYS A 138 7.19 -12.23 4.44
N GLN A 139 6.51 -11.93 5.54
CA GLN A 139 5.39 -12.75 6.03
C GLN A 139 4.27 -12.91 5.00
N ILE A 140 3.91 -11.83 4.30
CA ILE A 140 2.85 -11.85 3.27
C ILE A 140 3.31 -12.63 2.03
N TYR A 141 4.52 -12.37 1.52
CA TYR A 141 5.01 -13.00 0.29
C TYR A 141 5.35 -14.48 0.47
N ASP A 142 5.86 -14.88 1.64
CA ASP A 142 6.18 -16.28 1.93
C ASP A 142 4.92 -17.15 2.12
N LYS A 143 3.78 -16.57 2.51
CA LYS A 143 2.56 -17.32 2.85
C LYS A 143 1.41 -17.19 1.85
N GLU A 144 1.22 -16.03 1.21
CA GLU A 144 -0.09 -15.69 0.62
C GLU A 144 -0.04 -15.28 -0.86
N LYS A 145 1.09 -14.79 -1.39
CA LYS A 145 1.17 -14.23 -2.75
C LYS A 145 2.07 -15.03 -3.68
N ALA A 146 3.37 -14.86 -3.51
CA ALA A 146 4.42 -15.54 -4.24
C ALA A 146 5.72 -15.25 -3.50
N PRO A 147 6.57 -16.25 -3.20
CA PRO A 147 7.78 -16.03 -2.43
C PRO A 147 8.75 -15.19 -3.25
N LEU A 148 8.76 -13.88 -3.01
CA LEU A 148 9.67 -12.95 -3.66
C LEU A 148 11.09 -13.05 -3.10
N GLY A 149 11.34 -13.86 -2.07
CA GLY A 149 12.64 -13.98 -1.39
C GLY A 149 12.99 -12.78 -0.51
N VAL A 150 11.98 -12.01 -0.06
CA VAL A 150 12.18 -10.87 0.82
C VAL A 150 12.77 -11.34 2.14
N GLN A 151 13.96 -10.85 2.47
CA GLN A 151 14.57 -11.07 3.78
C GLN A 151 14.22 -9.88 4.68
N GLY A 152 13.62 -10.18 5.82
CA GLY A 152 13.21 -9.19 6.81
C GLY A 152 13.28 -9.79 8.22
N ILE A 153 13.76 -9.01 9.18
CA ILE A 153 13.70 -9.30 10.61
C ILE A 153 12.81 -8.27 11.31
N ASN A 154 12.12 -8.69 12.36
CA ASN A 154 11.37 -7.78 13.21
C ASN A 154 12.37 -6.93 14.01
N LEU A 155 12.41 -5.63 13.75
CA LEU A 155 13.36 -4.69 14.33
C LEU A 155 12.77 -3.86 15.45
N TYR A 156 11.45 -3.79 15.56
CA TYR A 156 10.79 -2.84 16.44
C TYR A 156 9.57 -3.47 17.11
N ASN A 157 9.58 -3.56 18.44
CA ASN A 157 8.42 -4.01 19.20
C ASN A 157 7.50 -2.82 19.54
N GLU A 158 6.35 -2.78 18.88
CA GLU A 158 5.32 -1.73 19.07
C GLU A 158 4.86 -1.61 20.52
N GLU A 159 4.64 -2.72 21.22
CA GLU A 159 4.08 -2.70 22.58
C GLU A 159 5.07 -2.11 23.60
N ASP A 160 6.35 -2.49 23.49
CA ASP A 160 7.38 -2.00 24.39
C ASP A 160 7.70 -0.53 24.13
N ALA A 161 7.76 -0.12 22.86
CA ALA A 161 7.95 1.27 22.50
C ALA A 161 6.77 2.15 22.96
N GLN A 162 5.54 1.64 22.87
CA GLN A 162 4.34 2.39 23.25
C GLN A 162 4.38 2.71 24.74
N LYS A 163 4.74 1.74 25.57
CA LYS A 163 4.93 1.94 27.02
C LYS A 163 5.96 3.04 27.31
N THR A 164 7.09 3.03 26.61
CA THR A 164 8.14 4.06 26.79
C THR A 164 7.61 5.45 26.46
N ILE A 165 6.94 5.63 25.32
CA ILE A 165 6.43 6.93 24.89
C ILE A 165 5.29 7.40 25.81
N THR A 166 4.39 6.50 26.22
CA THR A 166 3.36 6.82 27.22
C THR A 166 4.00 7.30 28.53
N ASN A 167 5.08 6.66 29.00
CA ASN A 167 5.78 7.11 30.21
C ASN A 167 6.37 8.51 30.06
N MET A 168 6.88 8.89 28.88
CA MET A 168 7.35 10.26 28.62
C MET A 168 6.21 11.28 28.72
N LEU A 169 5.06 10.99 28.12
CA LEU A 169 3.86 11.83 28.18
C LEU A 169 3.34 11.98 29.62
N LEU A 170 3.23 10.88 30.37
CA LEU A 170 2.81 10.91 31.77
C LEU A 170 3.82 11.63 32.68
N GLY A 171 5.12 11.51 32.37
CA GLY A 171 6.18 12.29 33.00
C GLY A 171 6.00 13.79 32.77
N ALA A 172 5.71 14.19 31.54
CA ALA A 172 5.44 15.57 31.16
C ALA A 172 4.20 16.14 31.88
N LYS A 173 3.12 15.36 31.99
CA LYS A 173 1.95 15.69 32.83
C LYS A 173 2.36 15.97 34.27
N THR A 174 3.11 15.04 34.87
CA THR A 174 3.55 15.14 36.27
C THR A 174 4.42 16.37 36.51
N PHE A 175 5.28 16.71 35.55
CA PHE A 175 6.08 17.93 35.57
C PHE A 175 5.20 19.19 35.65
N TYR A 176 4.20 19.35 34.77
CA TYR A 176 3.33 20.52 34.79
C TYR A 176 2.43 20.61 36.01
N LYS A 177 2.02 19.47 36.59
CA LYS A 177 1.31 19.47 37.88
C LYS A 177 2.11 20.09 39.00
N ASN A 178 3.42 19.88 39.00
CA ASN A 178 4.33 20.40 40.03
C ASN A 178 4.89 21.79 39.68
N ASN A 179 4.81 22.20 38.41
CA ASN A 179 5.40 23.43 37.90
C ASN A 179 4.40 24.17 36.97
N THR A 180 3.33 24.71 37.55
CA THR A 180 2.17 25.28 36.81
C THR A 180 2.46 26.54 35.99
N VAL A 181 3.64 27.14 36.16
CA VAL A 181 4.12 28.30 35.38
C VAL A 181 5.30 27.95 34.48
N ALA A 182 5.68 26.67 34.39
CA ALA A 182 6.79 26.26 33.57
C ALA A 182 6.50 26.42 32.07
N ASP A 183 7.53 26.82 31.33
CA ASP A 183 7.50 26.92 29.87
C ASP A 183 7.95 25.61 29.20
N GLU A 184 8.00 25.63 27.86
CA GLU A 184 8.39 24.49 27.04
C GLU A 184 9.88 24.13 27.19
N GLU A 185 10.76 25.11 27.41
CA GLU A 185 12.20 24.88 27.59
C GLU A 185 12.49 24.15 28.90
N GLN A 186 11.77 24.51 29.96
CA GLN A 186 11.85 23.82 31.25
C GLN A 186 11.30 22.39 31.16
N LEU A 187 10.21 22.17 30.41
CA LEU A 187 9.72 20.80 30.14
C LEU A 187 10.75 19.99 29.34
N GLU A 188 11.30 20.56 28.27
CA GLU A 188 12.29 19.89 27.44
C GLU A 188 13.51 19.48 28.26
N THR A 189 14.01 20.38 29.12
CA THR A 189 15.11 20.09 30.05
C THR A 189 14.73 18.96 31.02
N PHE A 190 13.52 18.97 31.57
CA PHE A 190 13.03 17.90 32.45
C PHE A 190 12.99 16.54 31.73
N LEU A 191 12.48 16.49 30.50
CA LEU A 191 12.39 15.25 29.73
C LEU A 191 13.76 14.72 29.33
N GLN A 192 14.68 15.60 28.91
CA GLN A 192 16.07 15.21 28.63
C GLN A 192 16.76 14.59 29.85
N ASN A 193 16.53 15.15 31.04
CA ASN A 193 17.13 14.62 32.28
C ASN A 193 16.46 13.32 32.74
N SER A 194 15.13 13.24 32.67
CA SER A 194 14.34 12.10 33.16
C SER A 194 14.43 10.89 32.25
N PHE A 195 14.67 11.10 30.96
CA PHE A 195 14.81 10.08 29.94
C PHE A 195 16.13 10.30 29.18
N SER A 196 17.25 10.26 29.90
CA SER A 196 18.58 10.56 29.36
C SER A 196 19.26 9.37 28.65
N GLU A 197 18.82 8.15 28.93
CA GLU A 197 19.48 6.94 28.44
C GLU A 197 18.70 6.26 27.33
N THR A 198 19.42 5.89 26.26
CA THR A 198 18.92 4.98 25.22
C THR A 198 19.50 3.59 25.45
N THR A 199 18.63 2.59 25.63
CA THR A 199 19.05 1.19 25.92
C THR A 199 18.61 0.19 24.85
N SER A 200 17.54 0.51 24.11
CA SER A 200 17.11 -0.21 22.90
C SER A 200 16.31 0.73 22.01
N ILE A 201 15.93 0.30 20.79
CA ILE A 201 15.10 1.09 19.90
C ILE A 201 13.69 1.35 20.48
N GLU A 202 13.19 0.47 21.34
CA GLU A 202 11.94 0.65 22.08
C GLU A 202 12.09 1.52 23.35
N LYS A 203 13.32 1.70 23.81
CA LYS A 203 13.68 2.43 25.05
C LYS A 203 14.67 3.53 24.74
N LEU A 204 14.25 4.44 23.87
CA LEU A 204 15.01 5.65 23.52
C LEU A 204 14.95 6.66 24.66
N GLY A 205 16.06 7.35 24.89
CA GLY A 205 16.05 8.60 25.62
C GLY A 205 15.32 9.70 24.83
N TYR A 206 14.93 10.78 25.50
CA TYR A 206 14.12 11.83 24.90
C TYR A 206 14.80 12.51 23.70
N LYS A 207 16.13 12.70 23.76
CA LYS A 207 16.93 13.22 22.63
C LYS A 207 16.76 12.33 21.40
N ASP A 208 17.04 11.03 21.54
CA ASP A 208 16.97 10.08 20.42
C ASP A 208 15.54 9.87 19.93
N PHE A 209 14.55 9.90 20.82
CA PHE A 209 13.14 9.88 20.43
C PHE A 209 12.79 11.05 19.49
N LYS A 210 13.19 12.27 19.83
CA LYS A 210 12.99 13.46 18.98
C LYS A 210 13.71 13.32 17.64
N LEU A 211 14.94 12.81 17.65
CA LEU A 211 15.70 12.55 16.43
C LEU A 211 15.04 11.48 15.54
N LEU A 212 14.46 10.43 16.14
CA LEU A 212 13.67 9.44 15.40
C LEU A 212 12.46 10.08 14.73
N GLN A 213 11.67 10.88 15.46
CA GLN A 213 10.50 11.56 14.88
C GLN A 213 10.90 12.44 13.68
N ASN A 214 11.91 13.30 13.86
CA ASN A 214 12.40 14.15 12.78
C ASN A 214 12.92 13.35 11.58
N SER A 215 13.54 12.19 11.83
CA SER A 215 14.04 11.32 10.77
C SER A 215 12.91 10.63 10.00
N LEU A 216 11.84 10.24 10.67
CA LEU A 216 10.63 9.71 10.04
C LEU A 216 9.89 10.81 9.25
N ASP A 217 9.88 12.05 9.73
CA ASP A 217 9.33 13.20 9.00
C ASP A 217 10.10 13.49 7.69
N ILE A 218 11.44 13.34 7.71
CA ILE A 218 12.25 13.42 6.49
C ILE A 218 11.78 12.38 5.47
N LEU A 219 11.43 11.17 5.89
CA LEU A 219 10.90 10.12 5.01
C LEU A 219 9.48 10.44 4.52
N HIS A 220 8.61 11.01 5.37
CA HIS A 220 7.23 11.35 5.01
C HIS A 220 7.09 12.54 4.05
N ASN A 221 8.12 13.37 3.92
CA ASN A 221 8.18 14.44 2.92
C ASN A 221 8.30 13.94 1.46
N GLU A 222 8.09 12.64 1.21
CA GLU A 222 8.01 12.00 -0.12
C GLU A 222 7.04 12.73 -1.07
N LYS A 223 5.97 13.36 -0.55
CA LYS A 223 5.00 14.15 -1.34
C LYS A 223 5.58 15.38 -2.04
N SER A 224 6.76 15.84 -1.67
CA SER A 224 7.44 16.96 -2.34
C SER A 224 8.14 16.56 -3.65
N TYR A 225 8.24 15.25 -3.92
CA TYR A 225 8.80 14.71 -5.15
C TYR A 225 7.67 14.15 -6.01
N GLU A 226 7.30 14.87 -7.07
CA GLU A 226 6.42 14.36 -8.13
C GLU A 226 7.16 13.27 -8.94
N ALA A 227 7.27 12.07 -8.37
CA ALA A 227 7.82 10.93 -9.09
C ALA A 227 6.78 10.40 -10.08
N ASN A 228 7.15 10.37 -11.36
CA ASN A 228 6.29 9.92 -12.47
C ASN A 228 6.50 8.43 -12.78
N SER A 229 7.46 7.76 -12.14
CA SER A 229 7.74 6.33 -12.32
C SER A 229 8.16 5.62 -11.01
N ILE A 230 8.01 4.29 -10.99
CA ILE A 230 8.44 3.43 -9.87
C ILE A 230 9.95 3.55 -9.62
N ALA A 231 10.76 3.71 -10.67
CA ALA A 231 12.21 3.89 -10.55
C ALA A 231 12.56 5.23 -9.88
N GLU A 232 11.87 6.31 -10.24
CA GLU A 232 12.02 7.62 -9.59
C GLU A 232 11.61 7.57 -8.12
N HIS A 233 10.51 6.88 -7.79
CA HIS A 233 10.12 6.65 -6.39
C HIS A 233 11.20 5.93 -5.58
N ASN A 234 11.85 4.90 -6.14
CA ASN A 234 12.91 4.16 -5.45
C ASN A 234 14.15 5.04 -5.19
N VAL A 235 14.55 5.86 -6.17
CA VAL A 235 15.67 6.81 -6.02
C VAL A 235 15.36 7.88 -4.96
N VAL A 236 14.14 8.42 -4.97
CA VAL A 236 13.69 9.39 -3.96
C VAL A 236 13.74 8.77 -2.56
N ARG A 237 13.21 7.55 -2.38
CA ARG A 237 13.25 6.85 -1.09
C ARG A 237 14.66 6.57 -0.58
N GLU A 238 15.55 6.14 -1.46
CA GLU A 238 16.96 5.91 -1.12
C GLU A 238 17.67 7.20 -0.72
N THR A 239 17.37 8.30 -1.43
CA THR A 239 17.88 9.64 -1.11
C THR A 239 17.35 10.12 0.25
N LEU A 240 16.05 10.00 0.50
CA LEU A 240 15.44 10.40 1.78
C LEU A 240 15.96 9.54 2.94
N SER A 241 16.14 8.23 2.72
CA SER A 241 16.75 7.34 3.72
C SER A 241 18.18 7.75 4.05
N THR A 242 18.97 8.09 3.04
CA THR A 242 20.36 8.57 3.22
C THR A 242 20.37 9.87 4.01
N LYS A 243 19.53 10.84 3.64
CA LYS A 243 19.39 12.11 4.37
C LYS A 243 18.96 11.92 5.82
N ALA A 244 18.03 11.02 6.09
CA ALA A 244 17.58 10.72 7.46
C ALA A 244 18.72 10.11 8.29
N ILE A 245 19.50 9.19 7.71
CA ILE A 245 20.67 8.60 8.37
C ILE A 245 21.76 9.66 8.62
N GLU A 246 22.05 10.52 7.64
CA GLU A 246 23.00 11.62 7.79
C GLU A 246 22.55 12.60 8.88
N TYR A 247 21.25 12.94 8.91
CA TYR A 247 20.67 13.76 9.97
C TYR A 247 20.87 13.14 11.35
N LEU A 248 20.61 11.84 11.53
CA LEU A 248 20.87 11.15 12.81
C LEU A 248 22.33 11.26 13.24
N LYS A 249 23.26 11.04 12.30
CA LYS A 249 24.71 11.10 12.57
C LYS A 249 25.16 12.52 12.93
N ASP A 250 24.71 13.51 12.18
CA ASP A 250 25.08 14.92 12.36
C ASP A 250 24.51 15.50 13.67
N GLN A 251 23.43 14.92 14.21
CA GLN A 251 22.83 15.33 15.48
C GLN A 251 23.34 14.50 16.69
N ASP A 252 24.38 13.70 16.50
CA ASP A 252 24.95 12.80 17.51
C ASP A 252 23.88 11.90 18.15
N ALA A 253 23.04 11.27 17.33
CA ALA A 253 22.13 10.22 17.79
C ALA A 253 22.90 9.04 18.39
N SER A 254 22.29 8.27 19.28
CA SER A 254 22.93 7.03 19.75
C SER A 254 23.20 6.04 18.61
N SER A 255 24.21 5.20 18.80
CA SER A 255 24.50 4.08 17.90
C SER A 255 23.32 3.11 17.81
N ILE A 256 22.59 2.89 18.91
CA ILE A 256 21.39 2.03 18.92
C ILE A 256 20.35 2.52 17.90
N LEU A 257 20.04 3.82 17.92
CA LEU A 257 19.09 4.41 16.98
C LEU A 257 19.64 4.35 15.54
N THR A 258 20.87 4.82 15.35
CA THR A 258 21.49 4.91 14.02
C THR A 258 21.61 3.53 13.35
N ASP A 259 22.17 2.54 14.05
CA ASP A 259 22.39 1.20 13.51
C ASP A 259 21.07 0.50 13.17
N THR A 260 20.05 0.65 14.04
CA THR A 260 18.74 0.04 13.81
C THR A 260 18.03 0.70 12.62
N PHE A 261 18.14 2.02 12.49
CA PHE A 261 17.58 2.78 11.36
C PHE A 261 18.25 2.40 10.04
N GLU A 262 19.59 2.35 9.99
CA GLU A 262 20.34 1.90 8.82
C GLU A 262 19.94 0.48 8.41
N ARG A 263 19.80 -0.41 9.39
CA ARG A 263 19.39 -1.80 9.16
C ARG A 263 17.97 -1.90 8.60
N ALA A 264 17.05 -1.03 9.03
CA ALA A 264 15.71 -0.94 8.46
C ALA A 264 15.75 -0.39 7.02
N SER A 265 16.48 0.70 6.78
CA SER A 265 16.64 1.27 5.43
C SER A 265 17.21 0.27 4.43
N LEU A 266 18.24 -0.49 4.81
CA LEU A 266 18.83 -1.53 3.96
C LEU A 266 17.84 -2.65 3.62
N GLN A 267 17.09 -3.14 4.61
CA GLN A 267 16.08 -4.18 4.40
C GLN A 267 14.94 -3.68 3.51
N ASN A 268 14.46 -2.45 3.73
CA ASN A 268 13.41 -1.83 2.93
C ASN A 268 13.86 -1.58 1.48
N ASN A 269 15.09 -1.11 1.25
CA ASN A 269 15.65 -0.93 -0.09
C ASN A 269 15.71 -2.27 -0.86
N ARG A 270 16.26 -3.32 -0.23
CA ARG A 270 16.29 -4.66 -0.84
C ARG A 270 14.89 -5.18 -1.17
N TYR A 271 13.95 -5.02 -0.25
CA TYR A 271 12.54 -5.36 -0.45
C TYR A 271 11.94 -4.65 -1.67
N HIS A 272 12.12 -3.34 -1.79
CA HIS A 272 11.59 -2.56 -2.92
C HIS A 272 12.22 -2.96 -4.26
N LYS A 273 13.54 -3.16 -4.30
CA LYS A 273 14.25 -3.66 -5.50
C LYS A 273 13.70 -5.01 -5.97
N ARG A 274 13.44 -5.94 -5.05
CA ARG A 274 12.83 -7.24 -5.39
C ARG A 274 11.44 -7.08 -6.02
N ILE A 275 10.59 -6.19 -5.51
CA ILE A 275 9.28 -5.91 -6.11
C ILE A 275 9.42 -5.33 -7.52
N GLU A 276 10.35 -4.39 -7.71
CA GLU A 276 10.58 -3.78 -9.02
C GLU A 276 11.00 -4.83 -10.07
N ILE A 277 11.97 -5.68 -9.72
CA ILE A 277 12.45 -6.75 -10.60
C ILE A 277 11.32 -7.74 -10.90
N TYR A 278 10.55 -8.15 -9.89
CA TYR A 278 9.35 -8.98 -10.09
C TYR A 278 8.39 -8.37 -11.10
N GLY A 279 8.07 -7.07 -10.95
CA GLY A 279 7.18 -6.35 -11.87
C GLY A 279 7.70 -6.32 -13.31
N LYS A 280 9.01 -6.08 -13.49
CA LYS A 280 9.66 -6.08 -14.81
C LYS A 280 9.58 -7.45 -15.48
N ILE A 281 10.03 -8.51 -14.81
CA ILE A 281 10.04 -9.88 -15.37
C ILE A 281 8.62 -10.31 -15.73
N ARG A 282 7.65 -10.06 -14.84
CA ARG A 282 6.24 -10.37 -15.09
C ARG A 282 5.73 -9.67 -16.35
N TYR A 283 5.97 -8.37 -16.46
CA TYR A 283 5.54 -7.58 -17.61
C TYR A 283 6.15 -8.08 -18.92
N GLU A 284 7.44 -8.43 -18.92
CA GLU A 284 8.12 -8.97 -20.10
C GLU A 284 7.49 -10.30 -20.57
N TYR A 285 7.18 -11.21 -19.65
CA TYR A 285 6.47 -12.46 -19.99
C TYR A 285 5.07 -12.19 -20.53
N GLU A 286 4.30 -11.32 -19.88
CA GLU A 286 2.94 -10.98 -20.31
C GLU A 286 2.95 -10.37 -21.73
N LYS A 287 3.86 -9.42 -21.99
CA LYS A 287 4.07 -8.82 -23.32
C LYS A 287 4.47 -9.83 -24.38
N LEU A 288 5.40 -10.73 -24.05
CA LEU A 288 5.86 -11.76 -24.98
C LEU A 288 4.71 -12.70 -25.36
N LEU A 289 3.95 -13.17 -24.38
CA LEU A 289 2.80 -14.05 -24.60
C LEU A 289 1.69 -13.35 -25.42
N GLU A 290 1.42 -12.07 -25.15
CA GLU A 290 0.49 -11.25 -25.94
C GLU A 290 0.91 -11.18 -27.41
N ASN A 291 2.17 -10.80 -27.68
CA ASN A 291 2.70 -10.68 -29.04
C ASN A 291 2.68 -12.02 -29.79
N LEU A 292 3.05 -13.12 -29.12
CA LEU A 292 3.00 -14.46 -29.72
C LEU A 292 1.55 -14.90 -30.01
N GLY A 293 0.60 -14.54 -29.15
CA GLY A 293 -0.82 -14.81 -29.37
C GLY A 293 -1.36 -14.08 -30.61
N LEU A 294 -0.98 -12.82 -30.80
CA LEU A 294 -1.34 -12.03 -31.99
C LEU A 294 -0.71 -12.60 -33.27
N ASP A 295 0.59 -12.94 -33.26
CA ASP A 295 1.26 -13.51 -34.44
C ASP A 295 0.65 -14.88 -34.83
N ARG A 296 0.31 -15.70 -33.83
CA ARG A 296 -0.41 -16.96 -34.06
C ARG A 296 -1.74 -16.73 -34.77
N ALA A 297 -2.56 -15.80 -34.27
CA ALA A 297 -3.87 -15.51 -34.86
C ALA A 297 -3.75 -15.02 -36.31
N ASN A 298 -2.76 -14.17 -36.61
CA ASN A 298 -2.48 -13.70 -37.96
C ASN A 298 -2.10 -14.85 -38.90
N LYS A 299 -1.21 -15.75 -38.46
CA LYS A 299 -0.80 -16.91 -39.26
C LYS A 299 -1.93 -17.91 -39.48
N GLU A 300 -2.79 -18.13 -38.47
CA GLU A 300 -4.00 -18.96 -38.61
C GLU A 300 -4.97 -18.36 -39.64
N ALA A 301 -5.14 -17.03 -39.66
CA ALA A 301 -5.96 -16.34 -40.66
C ALA A 301 -5.37 -16.46 -42.09
N MET A 302 -4.06 -16.27 -42.25
CA MET A 302 -3.37 -16.44 -43.54
C MET A 302 -3.51 -17.87 -44.09
N LEU A 303 -3.43 -18.88 -43.21
CA LEU A 303 -3.60 -20.27 -43.60
C LEU A 303 -5.01 -20.53 -44.13
N GLU A 304 -6.02 -19.96 -43.48
CA GLU A 304 -7.41 -20.09 -43.90
C GLU A 304 -7.68 -19.37 -45.24
N GLU A 305 -7.05 -18.22 -45.46
CA GLU A 305 -7.08 -17.52 -46.75
C GLU A 305 -6.42 -18.35 -47.86
N LEU A 306 -5.26 -18.97 -47.59
CA LEU A 306 -4.59 -19.85 -48.57
C LEU A 306 -5.44 -21.08 -48.92
N LYS A 307 -6.16 -21.65 -47.96
CA LYS A 307 -7.11 -22.76 -48.22
C LYS A 307 -8.26 -22.31 -49.12
N LYS A 308 -8.85 -21.14 -48.85
CA LYS A 308 -9.89 -20.56 -49.72
C LYS A 308 -9.36 -20.26 -51.12
N LYS A 309 -8.14 -19.73 -51.23
CA LYS A 309 -7.48 -19.49 -52.52
C LYS A 309 -7.30 -20.79 -53.31
N ARG A 310 -6.87 -21.88 -52.66
CA ARG A 310 -6.77 -23.22 -53.28
C ARG A 310 -8.11 -23.70 -53.83
N GLN A 311 -9.17 -23.60 -53.03
CA GLN A 311 -10.53 -23.96 -53.44
C GLN A 311 -10.96 -23.18 -54.69
N ASN A 312 -10.80 -21.85 -54.68
CA ASN A 312 -11.18 -21.00 -55.79
C ASN A 312 -10.38 -21.31 -57.07
N MET A 313 -9.06 -21.54 -56.97
CA MET A 313 -8.24 -21.93 -58.11
C MET A 313 -8.74 -23.22 -58.77
N ILE A 314 -9.15 -24.21 -57.98
CA ILE A 314 -9.70 -25.48 -58.50
C ILE A 314 -11.03 -25.24 -59.21
N GLU A 315 -11.92 -24.43 -58.63
CA GLU A 315 -13.22 -24.12 -59.23
C GLU A 315 -13.09 -23.33 -60.54
N GLU A 316 -12.18 -22.35 -60.59
CA GLU A 316 -11.90 -21.55 -61.78
C GLU A 316 -11.28 -22.39 -62.90
N TYR A 317 -10.28 -23.22 -62.58
CA TYR A 317 -9.67 -24.15 -63.53
C TYR A 317 -10.71 -25.11 -64.13
N ASN A 318 -11.59 -25.67 -63.30
CA ASN A 318 -12.66 -26.56 -63.78
C ASN A 318 -13.61 -25.84 -64.75
N LYS A 319 -14.01 -24.60 -64.44
CA LYS A 319 -14.85 -23.78 -65.33
C LYS A 319 -14.15 -23.50 -66.67
N GLU A 320 -12.87 -23.16 -66.64
CA GLU A 320 -12.09 -22.84 -67.82
C GLU A 320 -11.82 -24.07 -68.69
N MET A 321 -11.50 -25.22 -68.07
CA MET A 321 -11.36 -26.51 -68.75
C MET A 321 -12.65 -26.93 -69.45
N GLU A 322 -13.82 -26.80 -68.81
CA GLU A 322 -15.11 -27.12 -69.44
C GLU A 322 -15.46 -26.15 -70.60
N LYS A 323 -15.02 -24.89 -70.51
CA LYS A 323 -15.14 -23.96 -71.64
C LYS A 323 -14.25 -24.39 -72.80
N LEU A 324 -12.97 -24.66 -72.55
CA LEU A 324 -12.02 -25.11 -73.57
C LEU A 324 -12.45 -26.43 -74.22
N LYS A 325 -12.99 -27.39 -73.47
CA LYS A 325 -13.56 -28.63 -74.01
C LYS A 325 -14.70 -28.36 -74.97
N ARG A 326 -15.64 -27.48 -74.60
CA ARG A 326 -16.77 -27.09 -75.47
C ARG A 326 -16.28 -26.39 -76.74
N ASP A 327 -15.32 -25.48 -76.62
CA ASP A 327 -14.79 -24.73 -77.78
C ASP A 327 -13.96 -25.64 -78.70
N SER A 328 -13.15 -26.54 -78.14
CA SER A 328 -12.43 -27.58 -78.90
C SER A 328 -13.40 -28.50 -79.65
N HIS A 329 -14.53 -28.89 -79.03
CA HIS A 329 -15.54 -29.72 -79.68
C HIS A 329 -16.22 -28.98 -80.85
N LYS A 330 -16.55 -27.69 -80.69
CA LYS A 330 -17.08 -26.86 -81.79
C LYS A 330 -16.09 -26.75 -82.95
N LEU A 331 -14.81 -26.53 -82.66
CA LEU A 331 -13.75 -26.48 -83.67
C LEU A 331 -13.58 -27.82 -84.39
N TYR A 332 -13.63 -28.93 -83.67
CA TYR A 332 -13.59 -30.27 -84.25
C TYR A 332 -14.75 -30.49 -85.23
N LEU A 333 -15.98 -30.15 -84.84
CA LEU A 333 -17.15 -30.23 -85.72
C LEU A 333 -16.97 -29.34 -86.97
N LEU A 334 -16.48 -28.12 -86.80
CA LEU A 334 -16.22 -27.18 -87.90
C LEU A 334 -15.15 -27.69 -88.88
N ASN A 335 -14.05 -28.23 -88.36
CA ASN A 335 -12.96 -28.79 -89.17
C ASN A 335 -13.39 -30.02 -89.96
N ASN A 336 -14.21 -30.89 -89.36
CA ASN A 336 -14.85 -32.00 -90.06
C ASN A 336 -15.77 -31.53 -91.20
N MET A 337 -16.55 -30.47 -90.98
CA MET A 337 -17.41 -29.88 -92.02
C MET A 337 -16.62 -29.23 -93.15
N LEU A 338 -15.40 -28.72 -92.88
CA LEU A 338 -14.56 -28.03 -93.85
C LEU A 338 -13.48 -28.92 -94.50
N GLY A 339 -13.43 -30.22 -94.17
CA GLY A 339 -12.47 -31.18 -94.73
C GLY A 339 -10.99 -30.88 -94.40
N LYS A 340 -10.72 -30.12 -93.34
CA LYS A 340 -9.37 -29.71 -92.93
C LYS A 340 -8.98 -30.43 -91.63
N ASN A 341 -8.09 -31.41 -91.74
CA ASN A 341 -7.40 -32.00 -90.60
C ASN A 341 -6.04 -31.29 -90.47
N ASP A 342 -5.95 -30.30 -89.58
CA ASP A 342 -4.73 -30.02 -88.81
C ASP A 342 -4.84 -28.67 -88.11
N VAL A 343 -5.01 -28.71 -86.77
CA VAL A 343 -4.31 -27.80 -85.85
C VAL A 343 -4.13 -28.55 -84.52
N LYS A 344 -2.89 -28.94 -84.18
CA LYS A 344 -2.51 -29.25 -82.80
C LYS A 344 -2.29 -27.94 -82.05
N TYR A 345 -3.36 -27.38 -81.51
CA TYR A 345 -3.28 -26.31 -80.53
C TYR A 345 -3.57 -26.97 -79.18
N ASP A 346 -2.63 -26.93 -78.22
CA ASP A 346 -2.82 -27.53 -76.89
C ASP A 346 -2.86 -26.49 -75.75
N PRO A 347 -3.84 -25.56 -75.78
CA PRO A 347 -4.06 -24.62 -74.70
C PRO A 347 -4.52 -25.34 -73.42
N MET A 348 -5.02 -26.57 -73.52
CA MET A 348 -5.37 -27.41 -72.37
C MET A 348 -4.11 -27.87 -71.63
N GLU A 349 -3.07 -28.33 -72.33
CA GLU A 349 -1.79 -28.72 -71.74
C GLU A 349 -1.11 -27.51 -71.07
N THR A 350 -1.10 -26.35 -71.73
CA THR A 350 -0.51 -25.13 -71.17
C THR A 350 -1.27 -24.66 -69.92
N LEU A 351 -2.62 -24.66 -69.96
CA LEU A 351 -3.44 -24.29 -68.81
C LEU A 351 -3.26 -25.26 -67.64
N THR A 352 -3.20 -26.57 -67.93
CA THR A 352 -2.99 -27.61 -66.92
C THR A 352 -1.63 -27.47 -66.24
N LYS A 353 -0.57 -27.27 -67.03
CA LYS A 353 0.77 -27.06 -66.48
C LYS A 353 0.86 -25.82 -65.58
N ASN A 354 0.29 -24.70 -66.02
CA ASN A 354 0.27 -23.48 -65.22
C ASN A 354 -0.56 -23.63 -63.93
N HIS A 355 -1.70 -24.32 -64.01
CA HIS A 355 -2.54 -24.62 -62.85
C HIS A 355 -1.82 -25.51 -61.83
N ASP A 356 -1.15 -26.57 -62.31
CA ASP A 356 -0.38 -27.48 -61.46
C ASP A 356 0.78 -26.78 -60.76
N GLU A 357 1.47 -25.87 -61.45
CA GLU A 357 2.53 -25.04 -60.87
C GLU A 357 1.99 -24.11 -59.76
N GLN A 358 0.82 -23.48 -59.98
CA GLN A 358 0.18 -22.62 -58.98
C GLN A 358 -0.34 -23.41 -57.78
N LEU A 359 -0.90 -24.60 -57.99
CA LEU A 359 -1.30 -25.51 -56.91
C LEU A 359 -0.12 -25.95 -56.07
N LYS A 360 0.99 -26.37 -56.70
CA LYS A 360 2.22 -26.76 -56.00
C LYS A 360 2.80 -25.61 -55.16
N LEU A 361 2.80 -24.39 -55.70
CA LEU A 361 3.27 -23.22 -54.96
C LEU A 361 2.38 -22.94 -53.75
N ASN A 362 1.06 -22.99 -53.90
CA ASN A 362 0.12 -22.77 -52.81
C ASN A 362 0.23 -23.86 -51.74
N GLU A 363 0.35 -25.13 -52.13
CA GLU A 363 0.54 -26.25 -51.22
C GLU A 363 1.85 -26.13 -50.43
N LYS A 364 2.94 -25.71 -51.09
CA LYS A 364 4.20 -25.41 -50.42
C LYS A 364 4.03 -24.31 -49.36
N GLN A 365 3.37 -23.20 -49.70
CA GLN A 365 3.10 -22.11 -48.76
C GLN A 365 2.20 -22.54 -47.59
N GLN A 366 1.20 -23.39 -47.84
CA GLN A 366 0.35 -23.95 -46.79
C GLN A 366 1.17 -24.82 -45.83
N ASN A 367 2.02 -25.71 -46.35
CA ASN A 367 2.85 -26.60 -45.54
C ASN A 367 3.87 -25.81 -44.70
N GLU A 368 4.58 -24.85 -45.30
CA GLU A 368 5.52 -23.97 -44.59
C GLU A 368 4.82 -23.18 -43.47
N LEU A 369 3.62 -22.66 -43.73
CA LEU A 369 2.84 -21.93 -42.73
C LEU A 369 2.33 -22.85 -41.61
N GLN A 370 1.95 -24.09 -41.94
CA GLN A 370 1.52 -25.10 -40.99
C GLN A 370 2.67 -25.52 -40.06
N GLU A 371 3.87 -25.75 -40.60
CA GLU A 371 5.08 -26.05 -39.82
C GLU A 371 5.47 -24.90 -38.90
N ASN A 372 5.42 -23.67 -39.42
CA ASN A 372 5.65 -22.46 -38.62
C ASN A 372 4.64 -22.31 -37.47
N LEU A 373 3.36 -22.62 -37.72
CA LEU A 373 2.32 -22.60 -36.70
C LEU A 373 2.53 -23.66 -35.62
N THR A 374 2.96 -24.88 -35.99
CA THR A 374 3.29 -25.93 -35.02
C THR A 374 4.46 -25.48 -34.13
N THR A 375 5.55 -25.02 -34.73
CA THR A 375 6.74 -24.52 -33.99
C THR A 375 6.36 -23.37 -33.04
N MET A 376 5.53 -22.44 -33.50
CA MET A 376 5.06 -21.33 -32.67
C MET A 376 4.19 -21.78 -31.49
N LYS A 377 3.30 -22.76 -31.70
CA LYS A 377 2.45 -23.30 -30.63
C LYS A 377 3.30 -23.96 -29.54
N GLU A 378 4.35 -24.67 -29.92
CA GLU A 378 5.32 -25.24 -28.99
C GLU A 378 6.05 -24.14 -28.22
N TYR A 379 6.56 -23.11 -28.90
CA TYR A 379 7.24 -21.99 -28.24
C TYR A 379 6.34 -21.19 -27.28
N ILE A 380 5.06 -20.96 -27.64
CA ILE A 380 4.07 -20.35 -26.73
C ILE A 380 3.89 -21.21 -25.48
N LYS A 381 3.75 -22.53 -25.65
CA LYS A 381 3.58 -23.46 -24.54
C LYS A 381 4.79 -23.43 -23.61
N GLU A 382 6.00 -23.51 -24.15
CA GLU A 382 7.24 -23.43 -23.36
C GLU A 382 7.36 -22.09 -22.60
N THR A 383 7.01 -20.99 -23.26
CA THR A 383 7.03 -19.65 -22.65
C THR A 383 6.01 -19.54 -21.52
N ALA A 384 4.80 -20.07 -21.72
CA ALA A 384 3.76 -20.10 -20.69
C ALA A 384 4.17 -20.98 -19.49
N GLU A 385 4.82 -22.13 -19.73
CA GLU A 385 5.34 -22.99 -18.66
C GLU A 385 6.46 -22.29 -17.87
N LYS A 386 7.37 -21.56 -18.54
CA LYS A 386 8.39 -20.74 -17.87
C LYS A 386 7.76 -19.63 -17.02
N TYR A 387 6.75 -18.96 -17.56
CA TYR A 387 6.00 -17.94 -16.82
C TYR A 387 5.30 -18.53 -15.59
N GLU A 388 4.64 -19.68 -15.71
CA GLU A 388 4.00 -20.36 -14.59
C GLU A 388 5.02 -20.76 -13.50
N LYS A 389 6.19 -21.27 -13.90
CA LYS A 389 7.29 -21.57 -12.96
C LYS A 389 7.76 -20.31 -12.23
N PHE A 390 7.97 -19.21 -12.96
CA PHE A 390 8.30 -17.92 -12.36
C PHE A 390 7.25 -17.46 -11.35
N MET A 391 5.96 -17.57 -11.67
CA MET A 391 4.88 -17.17 -10.75
C MET A 391 4.82 -18.04 -9.48
N LYS A 392 5.25 -19.31 -9.55
CA LYS A 392 5.32 -20.20 -8.38
C LYS A 392 6.50 -19.89 -7.47
N ASN A 393 7.66 -19.55 -8.04
CA ASN A 393 8.87 -19.25 -7.28
C ASN A 393 9.66 -18.09 -7.92
N PRO A 394 9.18 -16.84 -7.79
CA PRO A 394 9.84 -15.71 -8.41
C PRO A 394 11.20 -15.40 -7.76
N ALA A 395 11.41 -15.77 -6.49
CA ALA A 395 12.67 -15.56 -5.78
C ALA A 395 13.89 -16.07 -6.57
N GLU A 396 13.83 -17.30 -7.07
CA GLU A 396 14.94 -17.94 -7.80
C GLU A 396 15.35 -17.14 -9.05
N THR A 397 14.36 -16.61 -9.78
CA THR A 397 14.64 -15.78 -10.96
C THR A 397 15.13 -14.39 -10.58
N ILE A 398 14.58 -13.81 -9.51
CA ILE A 398 14.98 -12.48 -9.02
C ILE A 398 16.41 -12.50 -8.47
N ASP A 399 16.83 -13.58 -7.81
CA ASP A 399 18.17 -13.70 -7.22
C ASP A 399 19.26 -13.58 -8.29
N ALA A 400 19.03 -14.15 -9.48
CA ALA A 400 19.92 -14.02 -10.63
C ALA A 400 20.07 -12.58 -11.16
N TYR A 401 19.19 -11.64 -10.79
CA TYR A 401 19.35 -10.21 -11.11
C TYR A 401 20.22 -9.45 -10.10
N PHE A 402 20.53 -10.05 -8.95
CA PHE A 402 21.38 -9.46 -7.91
C PHE A 402 22.82 -10.00 -7.93
N GLU A 403 23.08 -11.08 -8.67
CA GLU A 403 24.41 -11.63 -8.99
C GLU A 403 25.05 -10.90 -10.17
#